data_AF-A0A1G0A4P7-F1
#
_entry.id   AF-A0A1G0A4P7-F1
#
_cell.length_a   1.000
_cell.length_b   1.000
_cell.length_c   1.000
_cell.angle_alpha   90.00
_cell.angle_beta   90.00
_cell.angle_gamma   90.00
#
_symmetry.space_group_name_H-M   'P 1'
#
loop_
_entity.id
_entity.type
_entity.pdbx_description
1 polymer ?
#
loop_
_entity_poly.entity_id
_entity_poly.type
_entity_poly.pdbx_seq_one_letter_code
_entity_poly.pdbx_strand_id
1 'polypeptide(L)'
;MMKKLLGTIFAVAALLPFINPSAQAAVNLDRLLDSLASDQPGRSGGPDTLAALRLEAGNPRSARAMLHEVFSRGKSAGYKCSLIDALGASRDEGVIRTLAMALEDADEGVRVCAARSLGEQKNPFAVDMLVKNVEVYLAGGGRGHYEADIKRRLAAINAIWSLGEIGEPAVMNKLRDFYAESDDVIKINILISIGKLKKNAAAAPYLRAIAASTSESETVRAAAFEMLGELKEEPRTSLVVRSRAVGIEKGDMIYTGGIVGTISGWFMPDMPVGHAGVFTGTAVENGRIKILITDCVPNNFKPGGVRNIESWKNFTHHFMYPYYGNRTTSPRPTAEQRVKIVARGLELGKKGLKYTNTHIPQKGPEVFDCVGYVEYLYEQAGLNPTPDKLETDWGWPLTPSEQFDATVANTHTPLIIVAPQAIYIPTPEEIAATSVALPLDFVLVVPDKLPLN
;
A
#
# COMPACT_ATOMS: atom_id res chain seq x y z
N MET A 1 7.94 18.15 -39.75
CA MET A 1 7.02 19.28 -39.96
C MET A 1 5.67 18.90 -39.35
N MET A 2 5.25 19.62 -38.29
CA MET A 2 3.91 19.76 -37.69
C MET A 2 3.10 18.49 -37.30
N LYS A 3 2.95 18.16 -36.01
CA LYS A 3 2.00 18.68 -34.99
C LYS A 3 0.51 18.30 -35.22
N LYS A 4 -0.01 17.57 -34.22
CA LYS A 4 -1.40 17.45 -33.72
C LYS A 4 -2.40 16.56 -34.48
N LEU A 5 -2.79 15.45 -33.83
CA LEU A 5 -4.17 15.30 -33.36
C LEU A 5 -4.18 14.42 -32.09
N LEU A 6 -4.85 14.95 -31.07
CA LEU A 6 -5.15 14.37 -29.77
C LEU A 6 -6.20 13.25 -29.91
N GLY A 7 -6.15 12.27 -28.99
CA GLY A 7 -7.37 11.70 -28.41
C GLY A 7 -7.77 10.31 -28.89
N THR A 8 -7.23 9.27 -28.26
CA THR A 8 -7.90 7.97 -28.13
C THR A 8 -7.55 7.38 -26.76
N ILE A 9 -8.37 7.73 -25.78
CA ILE A 9 -8.53 6.98 -24.54
C ILE A 9 -9.19 5.66 -24.92
N PHE A 10 -8.62 4.55 -24.45
CA PHE A 10 -9.13 3.20 -24.64
C PHE A 10 -10.57 3.10 -24.14
N ALA A 11 -11.51 3.09 -25.08
CA ALA A 11 -12.80 2.44 -24.92
C ALA A 11 -12.54 0.93 -24.97
N VAL A 12 -12.63 0.24 -23.84
CA VAL A 12 -12.84 -1.21 -23.83
C VAL A 12 -14.34 -1.42 -24.06
N ALA A 13 -14.74 -1.37 -25.33
CA ALA A 13 -16.07 -1.75 -25.76
C ALA A 13 -16.11 -3.26 -26.02
N ALA A 14 -16.94 -3.94 -25.24
CA ALA A 14 -17.75 -5.10 -25.61
C ALA A 14 -17.07 -6.27 -26.35
N LEU A 15 -16.71 -7.28 -25.58
CA LEU A 15 -16.97 -8.68 -25.95
C LEU A 15 -18.04 -9.21 -24.98
N LEU A 16 -19.29 -8.80 -25.21
CA LEU A 16 -20.47 -9.45 -24.64
C LEU A 16 -20.72 -10.73 -25.45
N PRO A 17 -20.94 -11.90 -24.83
CA PRO A 17 -21.66 -12.96 -25.53
C PRO A 17 -23.06 -12.42 -25.82
N PHE A 18 -23.62 -12.77 -26.99
CA PHE A 18 -24.98 -12.41 -27.38
C PHE A 18 -25.98 -12.86 -26.29
N ILE A 19 -26.35 -11.94 -25.40
CA ILE A 19 -27.50 -12.12 -24.52
C ILE A 19 -28.72 -11.81 -25.37
N ASN A 20 -29.57 -12.82 -25.49
CA ASN A 20 -30.88 -12.74 -26.12
C ASN A 20 -31.66 -11.52 -25.53
N PRO A 21 -32.10 -10.53 -26.33
CA PRO A 21 -32.71 -9.29 -25.81
C PRO A 21 -34.06 -9.48 -25.10
N SER A 22 -34.57 -10.71 -25.01
CA SER A 22 -35.87 -11.07 -24.45
C SER A 22 -35.80 -11.72 -23.06
N ALA A 23 -34.64 -11.74 -22.40
CA ALA A 23 -34.47 -12.29 -21.04
C ALA A 23 -34.24 -11.22 -19.95
N GLN A 24 -34.68 -9.98 -20.15
CA GLN A 24 -34.69 -8.96 -19.11
C GLN A 24 -35.92 -9.16 -18.19
N ALA A 25 -35.94 -10.24 -17.41
CA ALA A 25 -36.79 -10.26 -16.22
C ALA A 25 -36.32 -9.11 -15.33
N ALA A 26 -37.23 -8.25 -14.88
CA ALA A 26 -36.89 -7.18 -13.95
C ALA A 26 -36.15 -7.79 -12.75
N VAL A 27 -34.85 -7.54 -12.66
CA VAL A 27 -34.05 -7.99 -11.52
C VAL A 27 -34.55 -7.20 -10.33
N ASN A 28 -35.14 -7.89 -9.36
CA ASN A 28 -35.71 -7.23 -8.20
C ASN A 28 -34.57 -6.89 -7.23
N LEU A 29 -34.36 -5.60 -6.96
CA LEU A 29 -33.38 -5.11 -5.99
C LEU A 29 -33.52 -5.82 -4.65
N ASP A 30 -34.75 -6.04 -4.17
CA ASP A 30 -34.99 -6.72 -2.88
C ASP A 30 -34.40 -8.13 -2.87
N ARG A 31 -34.53 -8.87 -3.99
CA ARG A 31 -33.94 -10.21 -4.11
C ARG A 31 -32.41 -10.17 -4.14
N LEU A 32 -31.82 -9.15 -4.75
CA LEU A 32 -30.36 -8.98 -4.74
C LEU A 32 -29.85 -8.66 -3.33
N LEU A 33 -30.57 -7.80 -2.61
CA LEU A 33 -30.24 -7.44 -1.23
C LEU A 33 -30.43 -8.63 -0.28
N ASP A 34 -31.48 -9.43 -0.46
CA ASP A 34 -31.70 -10.67 0.30
C ASP A 34 -30.61 -11.70 0.01
N SER A 35 -30.25 -11.89 -1.26
CA SER A 35 -29.13 -12.76 -1.67
C SER A 35 -27.84 -12.33 -0.97
N LEU A 36 -27.53 -11.03 -0.99
CA LEU A 36 -26.36 -10.47 -0.33
C LEU A 36 -26.41 -10.60 1.20
N ALA A 37 -27.59 -10.50 1.82
CA ALA A 37 -27.76 -10.60 3.27
C ALA A 37 -27.78 -12.04 3.79
N SER A 38 -28.20 -12.99 2.96
CA SER A 38 -28.30 -14.41 3.30
C SER A 38 -26.94 -15.12 3.34
N ASP A 39 -25.88 -14.44 2.91
CA ASP A 39 -24.58 -15.04 2.74
C ASP A 39 -23.80 -15.12 4.07
N GLN A 40 -23.29 -16.31 4.37
CA GLN A 40 -22.55 -16.61 5.59
C GLN A 40 -21.23 -15.82 5.61
N PRO A 41 -20.67 -15.46 6.79
CA PRO A 41 -19.35 -14.83 6.86
C PRO A 41 -18.33 -15.70 6.12
N GLY A 42 -17.73 -15.12 5.10
CA GLY A 42 -16.78 -15.81 4.23
C GLY A 42 -17.36 -16.37 2.96
N ARG A 43 -18.58 -16.02 2.54
CA ARG A 43 -19.13 -16.18 1.19
C ARG A 43 -19.94 -14.89 0.98
N SER A 44 -19.49 -13.96 0.15
CA SER A 44 -20.29 -12.76 -0.17
C SER A 44 -21.06 -13.03 -1.45
N GLY A 45 -22.19 -12.32 -1.61
CA GLY A 45 -23.10 -12.52 -2.73
C GLY A 45 -22.29 -12.70 -4.01
N GLY A 46 -22.45 -13.87 -4.65
CA GLY A 46 -21.55 -14.31 -5.72
C GLY A 46 -21.31 -13.21 -6.77
N PRO A 47 -20.25 -13.32 -7.60
CA PRO A 47 -19.86 -12.29 -8.59
C PRO A 47 -21.05 -11.67 -9.33
N ASP A 48 -22.01 -12.52 -9.68
CA ASP A 48 -23.21 -12.18 -10.41
C ASP A 48 -24.15 -11.26 -9.63
N THR A 49 -24.28 -11.46 -8.31
CA THR A 49 -25.08 -10.58 -7.41
C THR A 49 -24.44 -9.20 -7.35
N LEU A 50 -23.12 -9.10 -7.14
CA LEU A 50 -22.44 -7.82 -7.06
C LEU A 50 -22.42 -7.09 -8.42
N ALA A 51 -22.27 -7.82 -9.53
CA ALA A 51 -22.39 -7.27 -10.88
C ALA A 51 -23.80 -6.73 -11.13
N ALA A 52 -24.85 -7.45 -10.71
CA ALA A 52 -26.23 -7.00 -10.82
C ALA A 52 -26.49 -5.76 -9.93
N LEU A 53 -25.98 -5.72 -8.71
CA LEU A 53 -26.09 -4.54 -7.83
C LEU A 53 -25.39 -3.32 -8.42
N ARG A 54 -24.22 -3.47 -9.04
CA ARG A 54 -23.54 -2.37 -9.76
C ARG A 54 -24.38 -1.84 -10.92
N LEU A 55 -25.04 -2.74 -11.66
CA LEU A 55 -25.96 -2.33 -12.73
C LEU A 55 -27.15 -1.55 -12.17
N GLU A 56 -27.76 -2.04 -11.08
CA GLU A 56 -28.85 -1.37 -10.38
C GLU A 56 -28.44 -0.02 -9.78
N ALA A 57 -27.17 0.14 -9.36
CA ALA A 57 -26.67 1.41 -8.81
C ALA A 57 -26.67 2.57 -9.83
N GLY A 58 -26.79 2.25 -11.13
CA GLY A 58 -27.03 3.24 -12.18
C GLY A 58 -28.42 3.88 -12.12
N ASN A 59 -29.41 3.22 -11.49
CA ASN A 59 -30.73 3.77 -11.25
C ASN A 59 -30.74 4.60 -9.95
N PRO A 60 -31.08 5.90 -9.98
CA PRO A 60 -31.10 6.75 -8.78
C PRO A 60 -31.97 6.24 -7.64
N ARG A 61 -33.09 5.58 -7.94
CA ARG A 61 -33.98 5.01 -6.91
C ARG A 61 -33.33 3.81 -6.25
N SER A 62 -32.81 2.87 -7.04
CA SER A 62 -32.11 1.69 -6.51
C SER A 62 -30.85 2.10 -5.73
N ALA A 63 -30.09 3.07 -6.24
CA ALA A 63 -28.92 3.62 -5.56
C ALA A 63 -29.26 4.24 -4.20
N ARG A 64 -30.35 5.03 -4.10
CA ARG A 64 -30.80 5.59 -2.82
C ARG A 64 -31.28 4.52 -1.84
N ALA A 65 -31.93 3.46 -2.34
CA ALA A 65 -32.32 2.32 -1.51
C ALA A 65 -31.09 1.56 -0.97
N MET A 66 -30.10 1.27 -1.83
CA MET A 66 -28.84 0.67 -1.39
C MET A 66 -28.08 1.55 -0.40
N LEU A 67 -28.07 2.87 -0.60
CA LEU A 67 -27.46 3.82 0.32
C LEU A 67 -28.11 3.79 1.71
N HIS A 68 -29.44 3.64 1.78
CA HIS A 68 -30.12 3.45 3.06
C HIS A 68 -29.63 2.19 3.78
N GLU A 69 -29.44 1.09 3.04
CA GLU A 69 -28.92 -0.17 3.60
C GLU A 69 -27.48 -0.04 4.10
N VAL A 70 -26.60 0.74 3.45
CA VAL A 70 -25.23 1.01 3.92
C VAL A 70 -25.20 1.56 5.34
N PHE A 71 -26.12 2.47 5.67
CA PHE A 71 -26.18 3.11 6.99
C PHE A 71 -27.14 2.43 7.98
N SER A 72 -27.76 1.32 7.58
CA SER A 72 -28.65 0.58 8.44
C SER A 72 -27.91 -0.13 9.59
N ARG A 73 -28.52 -0.16 10.77
CA ARG A 73 -27.96 -0.82 11.95
C ARG A 73 -28.08 -2.34 11.82
N GLY A 74 -27.13 -3.07 12.42
CA GLY A 74 -27.19 -4.54 12.51
C GLY A 74 -26.75 -5.29 11.25
N LYS A 75 -26.34 -4.60 10.19
CA LYS A 75 -25.70 -5.23 9.02
C LYS A 75 -24.21 -5.46 9.27
N SER A 76 -23.69 -6.56 8.71
CA SER A 76 -22.27 -6.89 8.78
C SER A 76 -21.42 -5.90 7.95
N ALA A 77 -20.13 -5.79 8.30
CA ALA A 77 -19.17 -4.99 7.53
C ALA A 77 -19.08 -5.44 6.07
N GLY A 78 -19.03 -6.75 5.81
CA GLY A 78 -18.98 -7.31 4.46
C GLY A 78 -20.21 -6.95 3.61
N TYR A 79 -21.41 -6.96 4.19
CA TYR A 79 -22.64 -6.53 3.52
C TYR A 79 -22.57 -5.06 3.13
N LYS A 80 -22.20 -4.19 4.09
CA LYS A 80 -22.04 -2.75 3.83
C LYS A 80 -20.98 -2.47 2.78
N CYS A 81 -19.82 -3.14 2.84
CA CYS A 81 -18.75 -2.98 1.86
C CYS A 81 -19.16 -3.39 0.45
N SER A 82 -19.95 -4.46 0.32
CA SER A 82 -20.48 -4.88 -0.98
C SER A 82 -21.42 -3.84 -1.59
N LEU A 83 -22.25 -3.20 -0.77
CA LEU A 83 -23.11 -2.10 -1.22
C LEU A 83 -22.33 -0.83 -1.54
N ILE A 84 -21.33 -0.46 -0.73
CA ILE A 84 -20.45 0.67 -0.98
C ILE A 84 -19.74 0.50 -2.34
N ASP A 85 -19.19 -0.68 -2.59
CA ASP A 85 -18.56 -1.03 -3.87
C ASP A 85 -19.57 -0.96 -5.03
N ALA A 86 -20.78 -1.51 -4.87
CA ALA A 86 -21.82 -1.40 -5.88
C ALA A 86 -22.20 0.05 -6.20
N LEU A 87 -22.34 0.88 -5.16
CA LEU A 87 -22.67 2.30 -5.25
C LEU A 87 -21.55 3.15 -5.88
N GLY A 88 -20.34 2.62 -6.01
CA GLY A 88 -19.26 3.24 -6.79
C GLY A 88 -19.67 3.52 -8.25
N ALA A 89 -20.56 2.70 -8.82
CA ALA A 89 -21.10 2.87 -10.17
C ALA A 89 -22.21 3.95 -10.26
N SER A 90 -22.68 4.48 -9.11
CA SER A 90 -23.75 5.46 -9.09
C SER A 90 -23.32 6.80 -9.69
N ARG A 91 -24.25 7.47 -10.35
CA ARG A 91 -24.11 8.84 -10.88
C ARG A 91 -25.03 9.85 -10.20
N ASP A 92 -25.79 9.41 -9.19
CA ASP A 92 -26.64 10.31 -8.40
C ASP A 92 -25.77 11.12 -7.43
N GLU A 93 -25.71 12.45 -7.60
CA GLU A 93 -24.87 13.31 -6.77
C GLU A 93 -25.23 13.24 -5.28
N GLY A 94 -26.51 13.08 -4.95
CA GLY A 94 -26.96 12.91 -3.58
C GLY A 94 -26.42 11.62 -2.95
N VAL A 95 -26.40 10.54 -3.74
CA VAL A 95 -25.78 9.28 -3.33
C VAL A 95 -24.27 9.43 -3.18
N ILE A 96 -23.59 9.98 -4.18
CA ILE A 96 -22.14 10.21 -4.16
C ILE A 96 -21.75 11.03 -2.92
N ARG A 97 -22.43 12.15 -2.67
CA ARG A 97 -22.18 13.00 -1.50
C ARG A 97 -22.40 12.27 -0.18
N THR A 98 -23.51 11.56 -0.04
CA THR A 98 -23.86 10.89 1.23
C THR A 98 -22.98 9.68 1.48
N LEU A 99 -22.53 8.97 0.43
CA LEU A 99 -21.65 7.80 0.55
C LEU A 99 -20.32 8.16 1.23
N ALA A 100 -19.86 9.41 1.12
CA ALA A 100 -18.68 9.89 1.86
C ALA A 100 -18.80 9.64 3.36
N MET A 101 -20.00 9.72 3.93
CA MET A 101 -20.27 9.49 5.36
C MET A 101 -19.90 8.06 5.82
N ALA A 102 -19.76 7.09 4.91
CA ALA A 102 -19.29 5.74 5.25
C ALA A 102 -17.85 5.72 5.81
N LEU A 103 -17.07 6.79 5.58
CA LEU A 103 -15.75 6.97 6.20
C LEU A 103 -15.79 7.20 7.71
N GLU A 104 -16.97 7.47 8.27
CA GLU A 104 -17.23 7.64 9.70
C GLU A 104 -17.96 6.45 10.33
N ASP A 105 -18.10 5.33 9.61
CA ASP A 105 -18.71 4.13 10.18
C ASP A 105 -17.92 3.65 11.42
N ALA A 106 -18.65 3.13 12.40
CA ALA A 106 -18.08 2.62 13.64
C ALA A 106 -17.15 1.42 13.38
N ASP A 107 -17.48 0.61 12.38
CA ASP A 107 -16.67 -0.53 11.96
C ASP A 107 -15.47 -0.09 11.10
N GLU A 108 -14.26 -0.52 11.48
CA GLU A 108 -13.04 -0.11 10.80
C GLU A 108 -12.89 -0.72 9.40
N GLY A 109 -13.42 -1.94 9.19
CA GLY A 109 -13.44 -2.59 7.89
C GLY A 109 -14.32 -1.83 6.90
N VAL A 110 -15.45 -1.29 7.37
CA VAL A 110 -16.30 -0.40 6.56
C VAL A 110 -15.56 0.87 6.16
N ARG A 111 -14.81 1.50 7.08
CA ARG A 111 -13.99 2.68 6.75
C ARG A 111 -12.92 2.39 5.70
N VAL A 112 -12.30 1.20 5.75
CA VAL A 112 -11.30 0.76 4.76
C VAL A 112 -11.91 0.64 3.37
N CYS A 113 -13.02 -0.09 3.22
CA CYS A 113 -13.65 -0.28 1.91
C CYS A 113 -14.29 1.01 1.38
N ALA A 114 -14.84 1.85 2.27
CA ALA A 114 -15.30 3.20 1.93
C ALA A 114 -14.19 4.07 1.37
N ALA A 115 -13.03 4.14 2.05
CA ALA A 115 -11.89 4.92 1.57
C ALA A 115 -11.49 4.48 0.16
N ARG A 116 -11.34 3.18 -0.08
CA ARG A 116 -10.98 2.64 -1.40
C ARG A 116 -12.02 3.02 -2.46
N SER A 117 -13.30 2.70 -2.24
CA SER A 117 -14.37 2.94 -3.21
C SER A 117 -14.52 4.42 -3.56
N LEU A 118 -14.42 5.31 -2.57
CA LEU A 118 -14.49 6.77 -2.78
C LEU A 118 -13.28 7.30 -3.55
N GLY A 119 -12.10 6.70 -3.38
CA GLY A 119 -10.92 6.98 -4.19
C GLY A 119 -11.10 6.55 -5.65
N GLU A 120 -11.57 5.32 -5.89
CA GLU A 120 -11.89 4.79 -7.22
C GLU A 120 -12.95 5.65 -7.95
N GLN A 121 -13.98 6.10 -7.21
CA GLN A 121 -15.01 7.02 -7.71
C GLN A 121 -14.48 8.45 -7.90
N LYS A 122 -13.31 8.78 -7.35
CA LYS A 122 -12.74 10.15 -7.29
C LYS A 122 -13.72 11.14 -6.66
N ASN A 123 -14.37 10.70 -5.59
CA ASN A 123 -15.43 11.43 -4.91
C ASN A 123 -14.85 12.65 -4.16
N PRO A 124 -15.12 13.89 -4.60
CA PRO A 124 -14.55 15.08 -3.99
C PRO A 124 -15.13 15.36 -2.59
N PHE A 125 -16.32 14.84 -2.27
CA PHE A 125 -16.96 15.07 -0.97
C PHE A 125 -16.30 14.26 0.16
N ALA A 126 -15.40 13.33 -0.17
CA ALA A 126 -14.71 12.50 0.80
C ALA A 126 -13.46 13.17 1.39
N VAL A 127 -12.95 14.25 0.80
CA VAL A 127 -11.60 14.78 1.10
C VAL A 127 -11.40 15.11 2.58
N ASP A 128 -12.30 15.87 3.19
CA ASP A 128 -12.18 16.27 4.60
C ASP A 128 -12.20 15.06 5.54
N MET A 129 -13.05 14.07 5.25
CA MET A 129 -13.16 12.84 6.04
C MET A 129 -11.95 11.93 5.87
N LEU A 130 -11.38 11.85 4.67
CA LEU A 130 -10.15 11.12 4.40
C LEU A 130 -8.97 11.76 5.14
N VAL A 131 -8.84 13.09 5.09
CA VAL A 131 -7.83 13.85 5.86
C VAL A 131 -7.97 13.55 7.35
N LYS A 132 -9.19 13.62 7.90
CA LYS A 132 -9.47 13.31 9.31
C LYS A 132 -9.10 11.87 9.68
N ASN A 133 -9.36 10.89 8.81
CA ASN A 133 -8.97 9.49 9.06
C ASN A 133 -7.44 9.32 9.17
N VAL A 134 -6.68 10.06 8.35
CA VAL A 134 -5.21 10.07 8.45
C VAL A 134 -4.75 10.79 9.71
N GLU A 135 -5.34 11.95 10.04
CA GLU A 135 -5.04 12.71 11.26
C GLU A 135 -5.28 11.88 12.52
N VAL A 136 -6.42 11.18 12.62
CA VAL A 136 -6.74 10.34 13.77
C VAL A 136 -5.70 9.23 13.95
N TYR A 137 -5.28 8.59 12.86
CA TYR A 137 -4.24 7.56 12.91
C TYR A 137 -2.87 8.12 13.33
N LEU A 138 -2.47 9.27 12.77
CA LEU A 138 -1.15 9.87 13.07
C LEU A 138 -1.09 10.56 14.44
N ALA A 139 -2.18 11.18 14.89
CA ALA A 139 -2.28 11.87 16.19
C ALA A 139 -2.40 10.90 17.37
N GLY A 140 -2.81 9.66 17.12
CA GLY A 140 -2.92 8.65 18.16
C GLY A 140 -1.55 8.33 18.79
N GLY A 141 -1.44 8.50 20.12
CA GLY A 141 -0.41 7.82 20.92
C GLY A 141 -0.54 6.28 20.89
N GLY A 142 -1.59 5.78 20.24
CA GLY A 142 -1.92 4.37 20.01
C GLY A 142 -1.40 3.79 18.70
N ARG A 143 -0.37 4.36 18.06
CA ARG A 143 0.35 3.69 16.95
C ARG A 143 0.72 2.23 17.25
N GLY A 144 0.76 1.86 18.53
CA GLY A 144 1.00 0.50 19.00
C GLY A 144 2.31 -0.04 18.45
N HIS A 145 2.52 -1.34 18.58
CA HIS A 145 3.41 -2.01 17.64
C HIS A 145 2.67 -2.12 16.29
N TYR A 146 3.38 -2.18 15.15
CA TYR A 146 2.82 -2.22 13.79
C TYR A 146 1.57 -3.12 13.66
N GLU A 147 1.57 -4.26 14.35
CA GLU A 147 0.49 -5.26 14.34
C GLU A 147 -0.73 -4.88 15.21
N ALA A 148 -0.54 -4.13 16.30
CA ALA A 148 -1.59 -3.85 17.27
C ALA A 148 -2.68 -2.93 16.72
N ASP A 149 -2.36 -2.14 15.69
CA ASP A 149 -3.29 -1.18 15.07
C ASP A 149 -3.37 -1.33 13.53
N ILE A 150 -3.20 -2.57 13.04
CA ILE A 150 -3.07 -2.84 11.60
C ILE A 150 -4.31 -2.39 10.80
N LYS A 151 -5.53 -2.54 11.34
CA LYS A 151 -6.75 -2.13 10.65
C LYS A 151 -6.82 -0.61 10.44
N ARG A 152 -6.52 0.18 11.47
CA ARG A 152 -6.47 1.66 11.34
C ARG A 152 -5.33 2.11 10.44
N ARG A 153 -4.19 1.43 10.51
CA ARG A 153 -3.06 1.67 9.61
C ARG A 153 -3.46 1.46 8.15
N LEU A 154 -4.11 0.34 7.83
CA LEU A 154 -4.60 0.06 6.48
C LEU A 154 -5.68 1.07 6.04
N ALA A 155 -6.55 1.49 6.96
CA ALA A 155 -7.53 2.55 6.69
C ALA A 155 -6.84 3.89 6.35
N ALA A 156 -5.81 4.27 7.10
CA ALA A 156 -5.03 5.48 6.83
C ALA A 156 -4.28 5.40 5.49
N ILE A 157 -3.68 4.24 5.17
CA ILE A 157 -3.03 4.01 3.88
C ILE A 157 -4.01 4.18 2.72
N ASN A 158 -5.21 3.58 2.82
CA ASN A 158 -6.25 3.75 1.80
C ASN A 158 -6.73 5.19 1.72
N ALA A 159 -6.88 5.88 2.86
CA ALA A 159 -7.25 7.28 2.86
C ALA A 159 -6.24 8.15 2.11
N ILE A 160 -4.94 7.95 2.36
CA ILE A 160 -3.86 8.63 1.64
C ILE A 160 -3.92 8.35 0.14
N TRP A 161 -4.08 7.08 -0.25
CA TRP A 161 -4.18 6.72 -1.67
C TRP A 161 -5.39 7.39 -2.35
N SER A 162 -6.55 7.40 -1.67
CA SER A 162 -7.78 8.01 -2.18
C SER A 162 -7.67 9.53 -2.33
N LEU A 163 -6.99 10.21 -1.41
CA LEU A 163 -6.68 11.64 -1.56
C LEU A 163 -5.91 11.90 -2.88
N GLY A 164 -4.97 11.02 -3.22
CA GLY A 164 -4.23 11.07 -4.48
C GLY A 164 -5.10 10.82 -5.71
N GLU A 165 -6.00 9.82 -5.67
CA GLU A 165 -6.93 9.52 -6.78
C GLU A 165 -7.94 10.64 -7.04
N ILE A 166 -8.50 11.21 -5.97
CA ILE A 166 -9.35 12.41 -6.06
C ILE A 166 -8.54 13.55 -6.67
N GLY A 167 -7.28 13.70 -6.23
CA GLY A 167 -6.30 14.58 -6.82
C GLY A 167 -6.56 16.06 -6.54
N GLU A 168 -7.16 16.37 -5.39
CA GLU A 168 -7.47 17.74 -4.99
C GLU A 168 -6.18 18.50 -4.60
N PRO A 169 -5.82 19.60 -5.29
CA PRO A 169 -4.55 20.29 -5.05
C PRO A 169 -4.42 20.86 -3.63
N ALA A 170 -5.53 21.23 -2.99
CA ALA A 170 -5.56 21.84 -1.66
C ALA A 170 -5.02 20.91 -0.56
N VAL A 171 -5.06 19.59 -0.77
CA VAL A 171 -4.60 18.59 0.21
C VAL A 171 -3.07 18.52 0.32
N MET A 172 -2.34 19.16 -0.59
CA MET A 172 -0.87 19.10 -0.62
C MET A 172 -0.20 19.44 0.71
N ASN A 173 -0.65 20.48 1.41
CA ASN A 173 -0.04 20.87 2.68
C ASN A 173 -0.30 19.81 3.75
N LYS A 174 -1.52 19.26 3.82
CA LYS A 174 -1.83 18.16 4.74
C LYS A 174 -0.99 16.92 4.46
N LEU A 175 -0.80 16.54 3.20
CA LEU A 175 0.08 15.41 2.83
C LEU A 175 1.54 15.64 3.26
N ARG A 176 2.04 16.88 3.22
CA ARG A 176 3.38 17.21 3.73
C ARG A 176 3.46 17.10 5.24
N ASP A 177 2.44 17.57 5.96
CA ASP A 177 2.38 17.46 7.42
C ASP A 177 2.36 15.99 7.83
N PHE A 178 1.54 15.17 7.15
CA PHE A 178 1.49 13.72 7.37
C PHE A 178 2.83 13.05 7.13
N TYR A 179 3.58 13.47 6.11
CA TYR A 179 4.88 12.88 5.77
C TYR A 179 5.89 12.98 6.92
N ALA A 180 5.89 14.11 7.65
CA ALA A 180 6.85 14.37 8.72
C ALA A 180 6.69 13.40 9.90
N GLU A 181 5.47 12.95 10.18
CA GLU A 181 5.13 12.09 11.32
C GLU A 181 5.10 10.58 11.00
N SER A 182 5.53 10.23 9.79
CA SER A 182 5.27 8.92 9.17
C SER A 182 6.50 8.02 9.06
N ASP A 183 6.27 6.71 9.15
CA ASP A 183 7.25 5.70 8.74
C ASP A 183 7.32 5.55 7.20
N ASP A 184 8.30 4.77 6.74
CA ASP A 184 8.59 4.60 5.30
C ASP A 184 7.40 4.12 4.47
N VAL A 185 6.55 3.22 4.99
CA VAL A 185 5.39 2.70 4.25
C VAL A 185 4.38 3.81 4.02
N ILE A 186 4.06 4.58 5.06
CA ILE A 186 3.14 5.71 4.96
C ILE A 186 3.74 6.80 4.07
N LYS A 187 5.04 7.11 4.23
CA LYS A 187 5.77 8.08 3.39
C LYS A 187 5.69 7.71 1.90
N ILE A 188 5.90 6.45 1.53
CA ILE A 188 5.81 5.99 0.13
C ILE A 188 4.41 6.27 -0.45
N ASN A 189 3.35 5.93 0.28
CA ASN A 189 1.98 6.19 -0.16
C ASN A 189 1.67 7.69 -0.26
N ILE A 190 2.18 8.51 0.66
CA ILE A 190 2.04 9.96 0.61
C ILE A 190 2.71 10.53 -0.64
N LEU A 191 3.92 10.10 -0.97
CA LEU A 191 4.62 10.56 -2.18
C LEU A 191 3.87 10.17 -3.45
N ILE A 192 3.34 8.94 -3.50
CA ILE A 192 2.46 8.49 -4.59
C ILE A 192 1.22 9.38 -4.70
N SER A 193 0.57 9.69 -3.57
CA SER A 193 -0.59 10.59 -3.52
C SER A 193 -0.24 11.99 -4.04
N ILE A 194 0.88 12.56 -3.59
CA ILE A 194 1.39 13.87 -4.03
C ILE A 194 1.61 13.89 -5.55
N GLY A 195 2.21 12.84 -6.11
CA GLY A 195 2.42 12.73 -7.57
C GLY A 195 1.13 12.63 -8.40
N LYS A 196 -0.01 12.30 -7.77
CA LYS A 196 -1.32 12.18 -8.43
C LYS A 196 -2.20 13.42 -8.28
N LEU A 197 -1.81 14.39 -7.44
CA LEU A 197 -2.54 15.66 -7.31
C LEU A 197 -2.61 16.40 -8.64
N LYS A 198 -3.81 16.87 -9.00
CA LYS A 198 -4.03 17.58 -10.27
C LYS A 198 -3.46 18.99 -10.18
N LYS A 199 -2.79 19.45 -11.23
CA LYS A 199 -2.32 20.86 -11.38
C LYS A 199 -1.60 21.42 -10.14
N ASN A 200 -0.75 20.62 -9.50
CA ASN A 200 -0.06 21.02 -8.27
C ASN A 200 1.42 21.37 -8.53
N ALA A 201 1.75 22.66 -8.57
CA ALA A 201 3.10 23.14 -8.81
C ALA A 201 4.09 22.85 -7.65
N ALA A 202 3.60 22.56 -6.45
CA ALA A 202 4.44 22.27 -5.29
C ALA A 202 4.89 20.80 -5.22
N ALA A 203 4.23 19.90 -5.97
CA ALA A 203 4.55 18.47 -5.96
C ALA A 203 5.98 18.20 -6.44
N ALA A 204 6.36 18.71 -7.61
CA ALA A 204 7.68 18.46 -8.19
C ALA A 204 8.86 18.98 -7.33
N PRO A 205 8.85 20.24 -6.82
CA PRO A 205 9.88 20.70 -5.89
C PRO A 205 9.98 19.84 -4.62
N TYR A 206 8.85 19.42 -4.05
CA TYR A 206 8.83 18.59 -2.85
C TYR A 206 9.43 17.20 -3.11
N LEU A 207 8.99 16.52 -4.17
CA LEU A 207 9.51 15.20 -4.55
C LEU A 207 11.01 15.25 -4.86
N ARG A 208 11.50 16.34 -5.48
CA ARG A 208 12.94 16.54 -5.75
C ARG A 208 13.75 16.67 -4.47
N ALA A 209 13.23 17.39 -3.46
CA ALA A 209 13.88 17.50 -2.16
C ALA A 209 13.99 16.14 -1.46
N ILE A 210 12.91 15.34 -1.47
CA ILE A 210 12.91 13.98 -0.91
C ILE A 210 13.90 13.07 -1.66
N ALA A 211 13.87 13.06 -2.99
CA ALA A 211 14.78 12.25 -3.80
C ALA A 211 16.27 12.56 -3.55
N ALA A 212 16.59 13.83 -3.26
CA ALA A 212 17.94 14.29 -2.95
C ALA A 212 18.37 14.04 -1.48
N SER A 213 17.43 13.76 -0.57
CA SER A 213 17.72 13.65 0.86
C SER A 213 18.34 12.31 1.23
N THR A 214 19.59 12.31 1.72
CA THR A 214 20.28 11.09 2.18
C THR A 214 19.81 10.59 3.55
N SER A 215 19.02 11.39 4.27
CA SER A 215 18.35 10.96 5.51
C SER A 215 17.15 10.08 5.25
N GLU A 216 16.52 10.19 4.08
CA GLU A 216 15.41 9.33 3.67
C GLU A 216 15.94 7.96 3.24
N SER A 217 15.14 6.92 3.47
CA SER A 217 15.50 5.58 3.03
C SER A 217 15.50 5.45 1.51
N GLU A 218 16.23 4.47 1.00
CA GLU A 218 16.31 4.27 -0.46
C GLU A 218 14.96 3.94 -1.09
N THR A 219 14.10 3.22 -0.37
CA THR A 219 12.75 2.84 -0.82
C THR A 219 11.83 4.05 -0.93
N VAL A 220 11.89 4.98 0.03
CA VAL A 220 11.18 6.28 0.00
C VAL A 220 11.70 7.16 -1.14
N ARG A 221 13.02 7.24 -1.31
CA ARG A 221 13.64 8.03 -2.39
C ARG A 221 13.32 7.46 -3.77
N ALA A 222 13.27 6.13 -3.93
CA ALA A 222 12.87 5.48 -5.16
C ALA A 222 11.44 5.89 -5.56
N ALA A 223 10.50 5.92 -4.61
CA ALA A 223 9.15 6.42 -4.84
C ALA A 223 9.15 7.89 -5.29
N ALA A 224 9.95 8.75 -4.66
CA ALA A 224 10.08 10.15 -5.06
C ALA A 224 10.62 10.33 -6.49
N PHE A 225 11.67 9.59 -6.85
CA PHE A 225 12.22 9.60 -8.22
C PHE A 225 11.20 9.11 -9.26
N GLU A 226 10.44 8.05 -8.95
CA GLU A 226 9.39 7.56 -9.84
C GLU A 226 8.27 8.59 -10.04
N MET A 227 7.85 9.27 -8.96
CA MET A 227 6.82 10.31 -9.02
C MET A 227 7.23 11.54 -9.81
N LEU A 228 8.50 11.94 -9.76
CA LEU A 228 9.00 12.97 -10.68
C LEU A 228 8.81 12.55 -12.15
N GLY A 229 9.05 11.28 -12.47
CA GLY A 229 8.83 10.73 -13.80
C GLY A 229 7.37 10.75 -14.22
N GLU A 230 6.44 10.41 -13.33
CA GLU A 230 4.99 10.49 -13.61
C GLU A 230 4.51 11.93 -13.83
N LEU A 231 5.13 12.90 -13.14
CA LEU A 231 4.91 14.32 -13.35
C LEU A 231 5.57 14.87 -14.62
N LYS A 232 6.32 14.04 -15.38
CA LYS A 232 7.12 14.42 -16.56
C LYS A 232 8.22 15.43 -16.23
N GLU A 233 8.69 15.42 -15.00
CA GLU A 233 9.87 16.14 -14.54
C GLU A 233 11.11 15.26 -14.71
N GLU A 234 12.30 15.87 -14.71
CA GLU A 234 13.56 15.12 -14.74
C GLU A 234 13.72 14.25 -13.48
N PRO A 235 13.64 12.90 -13.60
CA PRO A 235 13.62 11.99 -12.45
C PRO A 235 15.03 11.53 -12.10
N ARG A 236 16.02 12.42 -12.23
CA ARG A 236 17.45 12.12 -12.10
C ARG A 236 18.21 13.29 -11.49
N THR A 237 19.28 13.00 -10.77
CA THR A 237 20.26 13.99 -10.32
C THR A 237 21.64 13.65 -10.85
N SER A 238 22.51 14.66 -10.96
CA SER A 238 23.88 14.49 -11.46
C SER A 238 24.74 13.58 -10.59
N LEU A 239 24.44 13.52 -9.30
CA LEU A 239 25.05 12.61 -8.34
C LEU A 239 23.95 12.04 -7.42
N VAL A 240 23.90 10.72 -7.32
CA VAL A 240 23.06 10.02 -6.35
C VAL A 240 23.97 9.31 -5.36
N VAL A 241 23.99 9.82 -4.14
CA VAL A 241 24.60 9.14 -3.01
C VAL A 241 23.57 8.18 -2.41
N ARG A 242 24.02 6.98 -2.03
CA ARG A 242 23.23 5.98 -1.30
C ARG A 242 22.70 6.57 0.02
N SER A 243 21.54 6.10 0.46
CA SER A 243 20.98 6.51 1.77
C SER A 243 21.69 5.82 2.93
N ARG A 244 21.46 6.33 4.15
CA ARG A 244 21.93 5.66 5.39
C ARG A 244 21.25 4.30 5.62
N ALA A 245 20.03 4.13 5.12
CA ALA A 245 19.26 2.90 5.24
C ALA A 245 18.47 2.62 3.96
N VAL A 246 18.19 1.34 3.70
CA VAL A 246 17.37 0.91 2.57
C VAL A 246 15.86 1.08 2.86
N GLY A 247 15.47 0.87 4.12
CA GLY A 247 14.06 0.96 4.60
C GLY A 247 13.35 -0.39 4.64
N ILE A 248 13.70 -1.32 3.72
CA ILE A 248 13.20 -2.70 3.69
C ILE A 248 14.40 -3.66 3.64
N GLU A 249 14.28 -4.83 4.26
CA GLU A 249 15.33 -5.84 4.23
C GLU A 249 15.14 -6.81 3.06
N LYS A 250 16.25 -7.20 2.42
CA LYS A 250 16.24 -8.17 1.34
C LYS A 250 15.60 -9.49 1.76
N GLY A 251 14.75 -10.03 0.90
CA GLY A 251 13.98 -11.24 1.14
C GLY A 251 12.63 -10.98 1.82
N ASP A 252 12.36 -9.78 2.33
CA ASP A 252 11.04 -9.48 2.90
C ASP A 252 9.94 -9.62 1.85
N MET A 253 8.82 -10.18 2.29
CA MET A 253 7.57 -10.17 1.53
C MET A 253 7.03 -8.75 1.52
N ILE A 254 6.54 -8.30 0.39
CA ILE A 254 5.93 -6.98 0.21
C ILE A 254 4.54 -7.13 -0.35
N TYR A 255 3.64 -6.22 0.06
CA TYR A 255 2.23 -6.34 -0.25
C TYR A 255 1.67 -5.04 -0.83
N THR A 256 0.80 -5.19 -1.82
CA THR A 256 0.02 -4.10 -2.41
C THR A 256 -1.43 -4.55 -2.57
N GLY A 257 -2.33 -3.59 -2.77
CA GLY A 257 -3.69 -3.91 -3.16
C GLY A 257 -3.75 -4.54 -4.57
N GLY A 258 -4.89 -5.13 -4.89
CA GLY A 258 -5.15 -5.69 -6.21
C GLY A 258 -6.59 -6.14 -6.39
N ILE A 259 -7.02 -6.30 -7.64
CA ILE A 259 -8.30 -6.94 -8.01
C ILE A 259 -8.30 -8.44 -7.67
N VAL A 260 -7.12 -9.08 -7.57
CA VAL A 260 -7.02 -10.54 -7.38
C VAL A 260 -7.25 -10.96 -5.91
N GLY A 261 -7.42 -10.00 -5.00
CA GLY A 261 -8.05 -10.22 -3.68
C GLY A 261 -9.58 -10.07 -3.70
N THR A 262 -10.14 -9.67 -4.85
CA THR A 262 -11.58 -9.69 -5.15
C THR A 262 -11.83 -10.72 -6.23
N ILE A 263 -11.45 -11.97 -5.98
CA ILE A 263 -12.16 -13.08 -6.62
C ILE A 263 -13.63 -12.79 -6.28
N SER A 264 -14.37 -12.36 -7.29
CA SER A 264 -15.81 -12.52 -7.42
C SER A 264 -16.58 -12.84 -6.12
N GLY A 265 -16.98 -11.82 -5.37
CA GLY A 265 -17.87 -12.02 -4.22
C GLY A 265 -17.20 -12.65 -3.00
N TRP A 266 -15.92 -12.39 -2.73
CA TRP A 266 -15.29 -12.73 -1.45
C TRP A 266 -14.60 -11.48 -0.90
N PHE A 267 -15.39 -10.56 -0.34
CA PHE A 267 -14.82 -9.59 0.58
C PHE A 267 -14.34 -10.40 1.79
N MET A 268 -13.03 -10.65 1.88
CA MET A 268 -12.40 -10.73 3.19
C MET A 268 -12.61 -9.34 3.81
N PRO A 269 -13.53 -9.18 4.79
CA PRO A 269 -13.91 -7.86 5.29
C PRO A 269 -12.74 -7.13 5.97
N ASP A 270 -11.63 -7.83 6.20
CA ASP A 270 -10.58 -7.39 7.11
C ASP A 270 -9.37 -6.75 6.42
N MET A 271 -8.96 -7.12 5.19
CA MET A 271 -7.78 -6.51 4.58
C MET A 271 -7.81 -6.39 3.04
N PRO A 272 -7.50 -5.21 2.48
CA PRO A 272 -7.51 -4.92 1.05
C PRO A 272 -6.26 -5.39 0.28
N VAL A 273 -5.53 -6.37 0.83
CA VAL A 273 -4.27 -6.90 0.27
C VAL A 273 -4.58 -7.85 -0.88
N GLY A 274 -3.99 -7.60 -2.06
CA GLY A 274 -4.37 -8.30 -3.28
C GLY A 274 -3.21 -8.78 -4.16
N HIS A 275 -1.96 -8.46 -3.82
CA HIS A 275 -0.78 -8.95 -4.52
C HIS A 275 0.43 -8.98 -3.58
N ALA A 276 1.27 -10.02 -3.75
CA ALA A 276 2.48 -10.25 -2.97
C ALA A 276 3.71 -10.35 -3.89
N GLY A 277 4.85 -9.93 -3.37
CA GLY A 277 6.14 -10.10 -4.01
C GLY A 277 7.27 -10.13 -2.99
N VAL A 278 8.50 -10.22 -3.46
CA VAL A 278 9.69 -10.21 -2.60
C VAL A 278 10.59 -9.04 -2.96
N PHE A 279 10.98 -8.27 -1.95
CA PHE A 279 11.97 -7.22 -2.08
C PHE A 279 13.37 -7.81 -2.23
N THR A 280 14.07 -7.48 -3.32
CA THR A 280 15.40 -8.02 -3.62
C THR A 280 16.53 -7.00 -3.42
N GLY A 281 16.19 -5.72 -3.29
CA GLY A 281 17.13 -4.65 -2.98
C GLY A 281 16.84 -3.35 -3.71
N THR A 282 17.89 -2.57 -3.94
CA THR A 282 17.86 -1.28 -4.62
C THR A 282 19.08 -1.11 -5.51
N ALA A 283 18.92 -0.36 -6.60
CA ALA A 283 20.00 -0.02 -7.51
C ALA A 283 20.11 1.50 -7.67
N VAL A 284 21.34 2.00 -7.78
CA VAL A 284 21.61 3.38 -8.22
C VAL A 284 22.02 3.29 -9.68
N GLU A 285 21.16 3.78 -10.56
CA GLU A 285 21.38 3.70 -12.00
C GLU A 285 20.84 4.94 -12.69
N ASN A 286 21.59 5.46 -13.66
CA ASN A 286 21.20 6.62 -14.46
C ASN A 286 20.79 7.83 -13.59
N GLY A 287 21.53 8.10 -12.51
CA GLY A 287 21.27 9.25 -11.63
C GLY A 287 19.98 9.16 -10.81
N ARG A 288 19.46 7.96 -10.53
CA ARG A 288 18.33 7.75 -9.61
C ARG A 288 18.45 6.45 -8.82
N ILE A 289 17.71 6.36 -7.72
CA ILE A 289 17.50 5.12 -6.99
C ILE A 289 16.29 4.39 -7.57
N LYS A 290 16.45 3.09 -7.84
CA LYS A 290 15.38 2.16 -8.21
C LYS A 290 15.19 1.14 -7.09
N ILE A 291 13.96 0.69 -6.92
CA ILE A 291 13.65 -0.49 -6.13
C ILE A 291 13.77 -1.75 -6.97
N LEU A 292 14.18 -2.88 -6.41
CA LEU A 292 14.25 -4.17 -7.10
C LEU A 292 13.31 -5.16 -6.43
N ILE A 293 12.41 -5.75 -7.21
CA ILE A 293 11.36 -6.65 -6.72
C ILE A 293 11.29 -7.86 -7.65
N THR A 294 11.01 -9.02 -7.08
CA THR A 294 10.59 -10.20 -7.84
C THR A 294 9.17 -10.56 -7.44
N ASP A 295 8.29 -10.71 -8.43
CA ASP A 295 6.87 -11.00 -8.22
C ASP A 295 6.32 -11.90 -9.33
N CYS A 296 5.08 -12.37 -9.16
CA CYS A 296 4.34 -13.11 -10.17
C CYS A 296 2.96 -12.48 -10.36
N VAL A 297 2.64 -12.03 -11.57
CA VAL A 297 1.36 -11.37 -11.89
C VAL A 297 0.67 -11.99 -13.10
N PRO A 298 -0.66 -11.84 -13.26
CA PRO A 298 -1.38 -12.33 -14.43
C PRO A 298 -0.74 -11.92 -15.77
N ASN A 299 -0.82 -12.82 -16.76
CA ASN A 299 -0.09 -12.67 -18.04
C ASN A 299 -0.56 -11.48 -18.91
N ASN A 300 -1.67 -10.84 -18.55
CA ASN A 300 -2.18 -9.61 -19.18
C ASN A 300 -1.35 -8.37 -18.78
N PHE A 301 -0.71 -8.37 -17.61
CA PHE A 301 0.34 -7.41 -17.28
C PHE A 301 1.58 -7.64 -18.16
N LYS A 302 2.38 -6.59 -18.39
CA LYS A 302 3.58 -6.66 -19.23
C LYS A 302 4.81 -6.09 -18.50
N PRO A 303 5.86 -6.90 -18.26
CA PRO A 303 5.87 -8.37 -18.41
C PRO A 303 4.92 -9.02 -17.40
N GLY A 304 4.32 -10.15 -17.78
CA GLY A 304 3.44 -10.94 -16.93
C GLY A 304 4.06 -12.30 -16.64
N GLY A 305 3.52 -13.01 -15.65
CA GLY A 305 4.16 -14.19 -15.07
C GLY A 305 5.20 -13.81 -14.02
N VAL A 306 6.13 -14.73 -13.76
CA VAL A 306 7.25 -14.49 -12.82
C VAL A 306 8.24 -13.54 -13.47
N ARG A 307 8.60 -12.46 -12.76
CA ARG A 307 9.40 -11.38 -13.32
C ARG A 307 10.27 -10.70 -12.27
N ASN A 308 11.30 -10.00 -12.74
CA ASN A 308 12.06 -9.05 -11.96
C ASN A 308 11.72 -7.64 -12.45
N ILE A 309 11.30 -6.77 -11.54
CA ILE A 309 10.89 -5.40 -11.85
C ILE A 309 11.70 -4.41 -11.02
N GLU A 310 11.84 -3.21 -11.56
CA GLU A 310 12.70 -2.17 -10.99
C GLU A 310 11.92 -0.92 -10.56
N SER A 311 10.63 -1.06 -10.26
CA SER A 311 9.77 0.08 -9.95
C SER A 311 8.59 -0.25 -9.04
N TRP A 312 8.27 0.70 -8.16
CA TRP A 312 7.01 0.73 -7.42
C TRP A 312 5.82 0.77 -8.36
N LYS A 313 5.93 1.49 -9.48
CA LYS A 313 4.90 1.54 -10.52
C LYS A 313 4.47 0.15 -10.97
N ASN A 314 5.41 -0.74 -11.28
CA ASN A 314 5.06 -2.06 -11.81
C ASN A 314 4.50 -2.99 -10.72
N PHE A 315 4.98 -2.85 -9.49
CA PHE A 315 4.52 -3.64 -8.35
C PHE A 315 3.09 -3.26 -7.96
N THR A 316 2.81 -1.96 -7.85
CA THR A 316 1.50 -1.39 -7.46
C THR A 316 0.49 -1.30 -8.61
N HIS A 317 0.72 -2.03 -9.70
CA HIS A 317 -0.11 -2.02 -10.91
C HIS A 317 -0.40 -0.62 -11.46
N HIS A 318 0.66 0.15 -11.69
CA HIS A 318 0.65 1.54 -12.13
C HIS A 318 0.10 2.52 -11.09
N PHE A 319 0.44 2.33 -9.81
CA PHE A 319 -0.06 3.13 -8.68
C PHE A 319 -1.58 3.09 -8.52
N MET A 320 -2.22 2.08 -9.12
CA MET A 320 -3.65 1.80 -8.97
C MET A 320 -3.96 1.30 -7.57
N TYR A 321 -2.98 0.75 -6.85
CA TYR A 321 -3.17 0.28 -5.49
C TYR A 321 -2.12 0.84 -4.54
N PRO A 322 -2.48 1.01 -3.25
CA PRO A 322 -1.51 1.39 -2.23
C PRO A 322 -0.54 0.25 -1.89
N TYR A 323 0.63 0.64 -1.39
CA TYR A 323 1.62 -0.25 -0.80
C TYR A 323 1.30 -0.46 0.68
N TYR A 324 1.07 -1.71 1.13
CA TYR A 324 0.65 -1.99 2.50
C TYR A 324 1.81 -2.29 3.47
N GLY A 325 3.01 -2.47 2.94
CA GLY A 325 4.22 -2.68 3.75
C GLY A 325 4.90 -4.01 3.47
N ASN A 326 5.88 -4.32 4.31
CA ASN A 326 6.71 -5.51 4.25
C ASN A 326 6.55 -6.39 5.49
N ARG A 327 6.61 -7.71 5.29
CA ARG A 327 6.49 -8.74 6.33
C ARG A 327 7.50 -9.84 6.14
N THR A 328 7.65 -10.68 7.16
CA THR A 328 8.54 -11.83 7.17
C THR A 328 7.96 -12.95 8.03
N THR A 329 8.60 -14.12 8.04
CA THR A 329 8.17 -15.26 8.86
C THR A 329 8.52 -15.08 10.33
N SER A 330 7.85 -15.82 11.20
CA SER A 330 8.27 -16.04 12.58
C SER A 330 8.61 -17.52 12.76
N PRO A 331 9.89 -17.89 13.05
CA PRO A 331 11.02 -17.00 13.32
C PRO A 331 11.51 -16.24 12.08
N ARG A 332 12.21 -15.11 12.32
CA ARG A 332 12.79 -14.27 11.26
C ARG A 332 13.85 -15.07 10.48
N PRO A 333 13.87 -14.98 9.13
CA PRO A 333 14.87 -15.65 8.30
C PRO A 333 16.31 -15.23 8.63
N THR A 334 17.24 -16.19 8.62
CA THR A 334 18.68 -15.89 8.74
C THR A 334 19.21 -15.16 7.51
N ALA A 335 20.42 -14.59 7.60
CA ALA A 335 21.07 -13.94 6.47
C ALA A 335 21.23 -14.89 5.27
N GLU A 336 21.60 -16.15 5.52
CA GLU A 336 21.75 -17.17 4.47
C GLU A 336 20.40 -17.52 3.83
N GLN A 337 19.34 -17.62 4.62
CA GLN A 337 17.99 -17.86 4.10
C GLN A 337 17.52 -16.71 3.22
N ARG A 338 17.76 -15.46 3.63
CA ARG A 338 17.44 -14.26 2.83
C ARG A 338 18.21 -14.24 1.51
N VAL A 339 19.49 -14.61 1.52
CA VAL A 339 20.28 -14.74 0.28
C VAL A 339 19.69 -15.81 -0.64
N LYS A 340 19.27 -16.96 -0.11
CA LYS A 340 18.61 -18.03 -0.90
C LYS A 340 17.30 -17.56 -1.52
N ILE A 341 16.41 -16.94 -0.74
CA ILE A 341 15.13 -16.40 -1.21
C ILE A 341 15.37 -15.45 -2.40
N VAL A 342 16.27 -14.47 -2.22
CA VAL A 342 16.55 -13.46 -3.23
C VAL A 342 17.20 -14.05 -4.47
N ALA A 343 18.20 -14.92 -4.31
CA ALA A 343 18.88 -15.55 -5.43
C ALA A 343 17.91 -16.39 -6.27
N ARG A 344 17.04 -17.16 -5.61
CA ARG A 344 16.05 -17.99 -6.29
C ARG A 344 15.01 -17.16 -7.02
N GLY A 345 14.48 -16.10 -6.41
CA GLY A 345 13.51 -15.23 -7.07
C GLY A 345 14.08 -14.53 -8.29
N LEU A 346 15.31 -13.99 -8.18
CA LEU A 346 15.99 -13.36 -9.32
C LEU A 346 16.30 -14.35 -10.45
N GLU A 347 16.61 -15.61 -10.14
CA GLU A 347 16.80 -16.68 -11.12
C GLU A 347 15.49 -16.98 -11.86
N LEU A 348 14.39 -17.20 -11.14
CA LEU A 348 13.09 -17.54 -11.73
C LEU A 348 12.50 -16.39 -12.56
N GLY A 349 12.68 -15.14 -12.12
CA GLY A 349 12.26 -13.95 -12.85
C GLY A 349 12.91 -13.77 -14.23
N LYS A 350 13.97 -14.54 -14.55
CA LYS A 350 14.63 -14.56 -15.86
C LYS A 350 14.11 -15.68 -16.79
N LYS A 351 13.29 -16.60 -16.28
CA LYS A 351 12.87 -17.82 -17.01
C LYS A 351 11.58 -17.66 -17.82
N GLY A 352 10.85 -16.55 -17.68
CA GLY A 352 9.61 -16.32 -18.42
C GLY A 352 8.45 -17.24 -18.02
N LEU A 353 8.44 -17.68 -16.75
CA LEU A 353 7.42 -18.58 -16.18
C LEU A 353 6.05 -17.92 -16.15
N LYS A 354 4.99 -18.73 -16.29
CA LYS A 354 3.62 -18.24 -16.46
C LYS A 354 2.89 -18.09 -15.12
N TYR A 355 1.92 -17.19 -15.12
CA TYR A 355 0.93 -17.08 -14.05
C TYR A 355 -0.25 -18.04 -14.27
N THR A 356 -0.75 -18.67 -13.20
CA THR A 356 -2.02 -19.44 -13.21
C THR A 356 -3.20 -18.63 -12.69
N ASN A 357 -4.21 -18.43 -13.54
CA ASN A 357 -5.48 -17.81 -13.12
C ASN A 357 -6.45 -18.81 -12.48
N THR A 358 -6.20 -20.13 -12.59
CA THR A 358 -7.05 -21.13 -11.94
C THR A 358 -6.69 -21.28 -10.47
N HIS A 359 -5.49 -20.87 -10.09
CA HIS A 359 -4.93 -20.99 -8.74
C HIS A 359 -4.86 -22.43 -8.18
N ILE A 360 -5.23 -23.45 -8.97
CA ILE A 360 -5.15 -24.87 -8.61
C ILE A 360 -3.69 -25.34 -8.51
N PRO A 361 -2.79 -25.06 -9.48
CA PRO A 361 -1.36 -25.29 -9.31
C PRO A 361 -0.75 -24.06 -8.61
N GLN A 362 -1.06 -23.88 -7.32
CA GLN A 362 -0.66 -22.68 -6.59
C GLN A 362 0.88 -22.53 -6.54
N LYS A 363 1.60 -23.64 -6.29
CA LYS A 363 3.04 -23.66 -6.00
C LYS A 363 3.88 -24.40 -7.04
N GLY A 364 4.08 -23.82 -8.23
CA GLY A 364 5.28 -24.08 -9.04
C GLY A 364 5.55 -25.52 -9.50
N PRO A 365 6.79 -25.79 -9.99
CA PRO A 365 7.86 -24.83 -10.27
C PRO A 365 7.75 -24.16 -11.66
N GLU A 366 6.78 -24.55 -12.50
CA GLU A 366 6.64 -24.04 -13.87
C GLU A 366 5.56 -22.95 -14.00
N VAL A 367 4.55 -23.00 -13.12
CA VAL A 367 3.42 -22.07 -13.10
C VAL A 367 3.13 -21.70 -11.66
N PHE A 368 2.89 -20.42 -11.40
CA PHE A 368 2.62 -19.91 -10.05
C PHE A 368 1.42 -18.96 -10.07
N ASP A 369 0.74 -18.80 -8.94
CA ASP A 369 0.06 -17.54 -8.65
C ASP A 369 0.98 -16.61 -7.83
N CYS A 370 0.48 -15.43 -7.46
CA CYS A 370 1.31 -14.47 -6.71
C CYS A 370 1.76 -15.00 -5.35
N VAL A 371 0.86 -15.66 -4.62
CA VAL A 371 1.10 -16.16 -3.26
C VAL A 371 2.00 -17.38 -3.28
N GLY A 372 1.65 -18.37 -4.08
CA GLY A 372 2.39 -19.62 -4.23
C GLY A 372 3.78 -19.42 -4.82
N TYR A 373 4.00 -18.35 -5.60
CA TYR A 373 5.36 -17.93 -5.97
C TYR A 373 6.19 -17.55 -4.74
N VAL A 374 5.65 -16.69 -3.88
CA VAL A 374 6.33 -16.23 -2.66
C VAL A 374 6.56 -17.38 -1.69
N GLU A 375 5.55 -18.24 -1.48
CA GLU A 375 5.63 -19.47 -0.69
C GLU A 375 6.80 -20.34 -1.16
N TYR A 376 6.83 -20.64 -2.46
CA TYR A 376 7.88 -21.46 -3.05
C TYR A 376 9.28 -20.87 -2.80
N LEU A 377 9.47 -19.54 -2.89
CA LEU A 377 10.77 -18.93 -2.61
C LEU A 377 11.22 -19.15 -1.16
N TYR A 378 10.29 -19.05 -0.21
CA TYR A 378 10.57 -19.25 1.22
C TYR A 378 10.81 -20.72 1.56
N GLU A 379 10.03 -21.65 1.00
CA GLU A 379 10.22 -23.09 1.16
C GLU A 379 11.58 -23.56 0.64
N GLN A 380 12.05 -23.01 -0.48
CA GLN A 380 13.41 -23.29 -1.00
C GLN A 380 14.52 -22.81 -0.04
N ALA A 381 14.19 -21.92 0.90
CA ALA A 381 15.07 -21.50 1.99
C ALA A 381 14.81 -22.23 3.32
N GLY A 382 13.91 -23.23 3.32
CA GLY A 382 13.55 -24.03 4.50
C GLY A 382 12.63 -23.30 5.48
N LEU A 383 11.77 -22.40 4.98
CA LEU A 383 10.83 -21.61 5.77
C LEU A 383 9.41 -21.92 5.35
N ASN A 384 8.46 -21.74 6.27
CA ASN A 384 7.03 -21.87 6.00
C ASN A 384 6.32 -20.56 6.37
N PRO A 385 6.00 -19.68 5.40
CA PRO A 385 5.29 -18.43 5.65
C PRO A 385 3.84 -18.61 6.08
N THR A 386 3.17 -19.69 5.64
CA THR A 386 1.76 -19.93 5.95
C THR A 386 1.50 -21.32 6.51
N PRO A 387 0.66 -21.46 7.55
CA PRO A 387 0.31 -22.78 8.06
C PRO A 387 -0.30 -23.69 6.99
N ASP A 388 0.17 -24.94 6.89
CA ASP A 388 -0.27 -25.95 5.91
C ASP A 388 -1.80 -26.16 5.91
N LYS A 389 -2.48 -25.91 7.04
CA LYS A 389 -3.95 -25.98 7.12
C LYS A 389 -4.68 -24.96 6.23
N LEU A 390 -4.00 -23.87 5.85
CA LEU A 390 -4.50 -22.89 4.89
C LEU A 390 -4.18 -23.31 3.44
N GLU A 391 -3.28 -24.28 3.28
CA GLU A 391 -2.83 -24.83 2.01
C GLU A 391 -3.62 -26.12 1.74
N THR A 392 -4.88 -25.97 1.35
CA THR A 392 -5.70 -27.18 1.16
C THR A 392 -5.26 -27.93 -0.12
N ASP A 393 -4.88 -29.21 0.02
CA ASP A 393 -4.69 -30.16 -1.10
C ASP A 393 -5.93 -30.29 -2.01
N TRP A 394 -7.06 -29.71 -1.60
CA TRP A 394 -8.37 -29.76 -2.23
C TRP A 394 -8.72 -28.48 -3.01
N GLY A 395 -7.74 -27.62 -3.29
CA GLY A 395 -7.84 -26.63 -4.37
C GLY A 395 -8.48 -25.29 -4.02
N TRP A 396 -8.48 -24.89 -2.74
CA TRP A 396 -8.72 -23.48 -2.40
C TRP A 396 -7.38 -22.75 -2.26
N PRO A 397 -7.11 -21.72 -3.08
CA PRO A 397 -5.82 -21.05 -3.06
C PRO A 397 -5.71 -20.09 -1.89
N LEU A 398 -4.62 -20.21 -1.15
CA LEU A 398 -4.20 -19.23 -0.15
C LEU A 398 -4.20 -17.83 -0.76
N THR A 399 -4.88 -16.89 -0.11
CA THR A 399 -5.00 -15.51 -0.57
C THR A 399 -3.83 -14.64 -0.09
N PRO A 400 -3.53 -13.52 -0.79
CA PRO A 400 -2.54 -12.56 -0.30
C PRO A 400 -2.85 -12.00 1.09
N SER A 401 -4.14 -11.89 1.45
CA SER A 401 -4.58 -11.45 2.78
C SER A 401 -4.25 -12.48 3.85
N GLU A 402 -4.52 -13.77 3.60
CA GLU A 402 -4.18 -14.84 4.55
C GLU A 402 -2.67 -14.96 4.74
N GLN A 403 -1.88 -14.83 3.67
CA GLN A 403 -0.42 -14.77 3.78
C GLN A 403 0.04 -13.54 4.57
N PHE A 404 -0.60 -12.39 4.37
CA PHE A 404 -0.32 -11.19 5.17
C PHE A 404 -0.61 -11.45 6.66
N ASP A 405 -1.77 -12.02 7.00
CA ASP A 405 -2.16 -12.32 8.39
C ASP A 405 -1.25 -13.38 9.05
N ALA A 406 -0.79 -14.36 8.29
CA ALA A 406 0.07 -15.44 8.78
C ALA A 406 1.52 -14.99 9.04
N THR A 407 1.94 -13.89 8.42
CA THR A 407 3.30 -13.35 8.54
C THR A 407 3.35 -12.23 9.58
N VAL A 408 4.53 -11.73 9.91
CA VAL A 408 4.71 -10.67 10.92
C VAL A 408 5.49 -9.49 10.34
N ALA A 409 5.25 -8.28 10.84
CA ALA A 409 6.06 -7.12 10.46
C ALA A 409 7.53 -7.35 10.76
N ASN A 410 8.38 -7.00 9.80
CA ASN A 410 9.82 -7.01 9.99
C ASN A 410 10.30 -5.74 10.71
N THR A 411 9.70 -5.43 11.86
CA THR A 411 10.17 -4.33 12.69
C THR A 411 11.50 -4.74 13.28
N HIS A 412 12.57 -4.05 12.90
CA HIS A 412 13.81 -4.14 13.67
C HIS A 412 13.45 -3.70 15.08
N THR A 413 13.70 -4.53 16.09
CA THR A 413 13.67 -4.07 17.48
C THR A 413 14.47 -2.77 17.51
N PRO A 414 13.89 -1.63 17.90
CA PRO A 414 14.60 -0.38 17.84
C PRO A 414 15.91 -0.57 18.60
N LEU A 415 17.03 -0.27 17.94
CA LEU A 415 18.26 0.01 18.67
C LEU A 415 17.84 1.00 19.74
N ILE A 416 18.09 0.68 21.01
CA ILE A 416 18.00 1.66 22.09
C ILE A 416 18.98 2.75 21.67
N ILE A 417 18.47 3.80 21.05
CA ILE A 417 19.22 5.03 20.88
C ILE A 417 19.27 5.58 22.29
N VAL A 418 20.34 5.24 23.00
CA VAL A 418 20.77 6.05 24.13
C VAL A 418 20.98 7.43 23.51
N ALA A 419 20.04 8.34 23.76
CA ALA A 419 20.21 9.73 23.36
C ALA A 419 21.61 10.16 23.85
N PRO A 420 22.47 10.76 23.00
CA PRO A 420 23.67 11.36 23.52
C PRO A 420 23.22 12.32 24.61
N GLN A 421 23.67 12.09 25.85
CA GLN A 421 23.42 13.03 26.93
C GLN A 421 23.77 14.41 26.40
N ALA A 422 22.82 15.35 26.50
CA ALA A 422 23.05 16.72 26.08
C ALA A 422 24.36 17.17 26.71
N ILE A 423 25.36 17.45 25.88
CA ILE A 423 26.56 18.13 26.35
C ILE A 423 26.05 19.49 26.80
N TYR A 424 25.94 19.65 28.12
CA TYR A 424 25.62 20.91 28.74
C TYR A 424 26.79 21.86 28.44
N ILE A 425 26.53 22.88 27.63
CA ILE A 425 27.44 23.98 27.38
C ILE A 425 26.99 25.09 28.34
N PRO A 426 27.71 25.33 29.46
CA PRO A 426 27.34 26.39 30.39
C PRO A 426 27.39 27.75 29.71
N THR A 427 26.45 28.61 30.07
CA THR A 427 26.41 30.00 29.63
C THR A 427 27.58 30.80 30.24
N PRO A 428 27.98 31.92 29.61
CA PRO A 428 29.03 32.80 30.18
C PRO A 428 28.73 33.27 31.61
N GLU A 429 27.46 33.38 31.99
CA GLU A 429 27.01 33.76 33.33
C GLU A 429 27.20 32.62 34.35
N GLU A 430 27.04 31.35 33.94
CA GLU A 430 27.30 30.17 34.79
C GLU A 430 28.81 29.93 34.98
N ILE A 431 29.63 30.31 34.00
CA ILE A 431 31.10 30.31 34.11
C ILE A 431 31.58 31.41 35.08
N ALA A 432 30.92 32.58 35.10
CA ALA A 432 31.25 33.67 36.01
C ALA A 432 30.87 33.38 37.49
N ALA A 433 29.84 32.56 37.70
CA ALA A 433 29.35 32.19 39.04
C ALA A 433 30.20 31.13 39.77
N THR A 434 31.18 30.53 39.10
CA THR A 434 32.05 29.47 39.65
C THR A 434 33.50 29.96 39.87
N SER A 435 33.66 31.18 40.37
CA SER A 435 34.95 31.62 40.92
C SER A 435 35.08 31.20 42.39
N VAL A 436 35.30 29.91 42.61
CA VAL A 436 35.77 29.41 43.92
C VAL A 436 37.30 29.49 43.92
N ALA A 437 37.84 30.25 44.88
CA ALA A 437 39.27 30.37 45.13
C ALA A 437 39.91 28.99 45.36
N LEU A 438 40.94 28.65 44.59
CA LEU A 438 41.74 27.45 44.80
C LEU A 438 42.71 27.66 45.98
N PRO A 439 42.75 26.76 46.98
CA PRO A 439 43.81 26.75 47.98
C PRO A 439 45.14 26.25 47.37
N LEU A 440 46.24 26.69 48.00
CA LEU A 440 47.61 26.79 47.48
C LEU A 440 48.38 25.48 47.19
N ASP A 441 47.75 24.30 47.14
CA ASP A 441 48.46 23.01 47.06
C ASP A 441 47.94 22.06 45.95
N PHE A 442 47.60 22.59 44.77
CA PHE A 442 47.22 21.74 43.64
C PHE A 442 48.34 21.65 42.58
N VAL A 443 48.99 20.49 42.52
CA VAL A 443 49.98 20.13 41.49
C VAL A 443 49.24 19.64 40.24
N LEU A 444 49.41 20.36 39.12
CA LEU A 444 48.92 19.99 37.80
C LEU A 444 49.87 18.94 37.18
N VAL A 445 49.40 17.69 37.06
CA VAL A 445 50.05 16.67 36.23
C VAL A 445 49.45 16.74 34.83
N VAL A 446 50.21 17.26 33.87
CA VAL A 446 49.85 17.27 32.44
C VAL A 446 50.52 16.07 31.77
N PRO A 447 49.79 15.12 31.17
CA PRO A 447 50.39 14.10 30.34
C PRO A 447 50.79 14.69 28.98
N ASP A 448 52.05 14.49 28.61
CA ASP A 448 52.65 14.90 27.34
C ASP A 448 51.97 14.27 26.12
N LYS A 449 51.67 15.14 25.15
CA LYS A 449 51.73 14.96 23.68
C LYS A 449 51.35 13.58 23.10
N LEU A 450 50.24 13.55 22.35
CA LEU A 450 50.07 12.63 21.23
C LEU A 450 50.25 13.39 19.89
N PRO A 451 51.09 12.90 18.98
CA PRO A 451 51.43 13.59 17.74
C PRO A 451 50.35 13.41 16.66
N LEU A 452 50.16 14.46 15.86
CA LEU A 452 49.40 14.46 14.62
C LEU A 452 50.15 13.67 13.55
N ASN A 453 49.46 12.72 12.91
CA ASN A 453 49.49 12.48 11.47
C ASN A 453 48.21 11.73 11.05
#